data_AF-A0A6B3H0J9-F1
#
_entry.id   AF-A0A6B3H0J9-F1
#
_cell.length_a   1.000
_cell.length_b   1.000
_cell.length_c   1.000
_cell.angle_alpha   90.00
_cell.angle_beta   90.00
_cell.angle_gamma   90.00
#
_symmetry.space_group_name_H-M   'P 1'
#
loop_
_entity.id
_entity.type
_entity.pdbx_description
1 polymer ?
#
loop_
_entity_poly.entity_id
_entity_poly.type
_entity_poly.pdbx_seq_one_letter_code
_entity_poly.pdbx_strand_id
1 'polypeptide(L)'
;VQQRLVALGMLLGRARRSQDADRRDRLLGQAHDESRRALDELREVAWRIYPTTLDEAGLRAALETVADRASVPVGVVCELTEEPEQAVATVAYFVVCEAVTNAV
;
A
#
# COMPACT_ATOMS: atom_id res chain seq x y z
N VAL A 1 -2.07 -11.41 2.93
CA VAL A 1 -2.91 -10.68 3.92
C VAL A 1 -3.73 -11.58 4.83
N GLN A 2 -4.54 -12.52 4.31
CA GLN A 2 -5.45 -13.33 5.14
C GLN A 2 -4.71 -14.16 6.23
N GLN A 3 -3.59 -14.79 5.89
CA GLN A 3 -2.76 -15.52 6.87
C GLN A 3 -2.17 -14.60 7.96
N ARG A 4 -1.82 -13.35 7.62
CA ARG A 4 -1.31 -12.37 8.59
C ARG A 4 -2.38 -11.89 9.57
N LEU A 5 -3.60 -11.64 9.08
CA LEU A 5 -4.72 -11.25 9.95
C LEU A 5 -5.07 -12.37 10.95
N VAL A 6 -4.98 -13.64 10.52
CA VAL A 6 -5.12 -14.80 11.41
C VAL A 6 -4.00 -14.83 12.47
N ALA A 7 -2.75 -14.61 12.07
CA ALA A 7 -1.61 -14.54 12.99
C ALA A 7 -1.74 -13.40 14.01
N LEU A 8 -2.16 -12.22 13.56
CA LEU A 8 -2.44 -11.05 14.39
C LEU A 8 -3.52 -11.36 15.43
N GLY A 9 -4.64 -11.95 15.02
CA GLY A 9 -5.72 -12.37 15.92
C GLY A 9 -5.25 -13.37 16.97
N MET A 10 -4.37 -14.31 16.61
CA MET A 10 -3.78 -15.27 17.55
C MET A 10 -2.82 -14.60 18.54
N LEU A 11 -2.01 -13.63 18.12
CA LEU A 11 -1.11 -12.87 18.99
C LEU A 11 -1.90 -12.07 20.03
N LEU A 12 -2.93 -11.33 19.58
CA LEU A 12 -3.81 -10.56 20.45
C LEU A 12 -4.60 -11.46 21.41
N GLY A 13 -5.10 -12.61 20.93
CA GLY A 13 -5.79 -13.59 21.77
C GLY A 13 -4.89 -14.17 22.86
N ARG A 14 -3.61 -14.43 22.56
CA ARG A 14 -2.62 -14.86 23.55
C ARG A 14 -2.28 -13.75 24.54
N ALA A 15 -2.13 -12.52 24.07
CA ALA A 15 -1.87 -11.36 24.94
C ALA A 15 -2.99 -11.14 25.96
N ARG A 16 -4.26 -11.22 25.52
CA ARG A 16 -5.45 -11.08 26.40
C ARG A 16 -5.54 -12.13 27.50
N ARG A 17 -5.01 -13.33 27.29
CA ARG A 17 -5.02 -14.43 28.27
C ARG A 17 -3.76 -14.47 29.14
N SER A 18 -2.74 -13.67 28.84
CA SER A 18 -1.50 -13.64 29.61
C SER A 18 -1.70 -12.87 30.91
N GLN A 19 -1.35 -13.50 32.04
CA GLN A 19 -1.28 -12.84 33.35
C GLN A 19 0.10 -12.26 33.65
N ASP A 20 1.13 -12.72 32.93
CA ASP A 20 2.48 -12.17 32.95
C ASP A 20 2.53 -10.91 32.09
N ALA A 21 2.96 -9.80 32.69
CA ALA A 21 3.03 -8.47 32.06
C ALA A 21 4.10 -8.42 30.97
N ASP A 22 5.32 -8.92 31.23
CA ASP A 22 6.41 -8.92 30.25
C ASP A 22 6.07 -9.77 29.03
N ARG A 23 5.40 -10.91 29.25
CA ARG A 23 4.91 -11.76 28.17
C ARG A 23 3.80 -11.09 27.37
N ARG A 24 2.89 -10.39 28.04
CA ARG A 24 1.80 -9.65 27.39
C ARG A 24 2.34 -8.53 26.51
N ASP A 25 3.31 -7.75 27.03
CA ASP A 25 3.91 -6.64 26.31
C ASP A 25 4.69 -7.12 25.07
N ARG A 26 5.42 -8.23 25.19
CA ARG A 26 6.07 -8.87 24.03
C ARG A 26 5.08 -9.31 22.96
N LEU A 27 3.96 -9.92 23.36
CA LEU A 27 2.91 -10.35 22.42
C LEU A 27 2.21 -9.16 21.73
N LEU A 28 2.02 -8.06 22.45
CA LEU A 28 1.49 -6.82 21.89
C LEU A 28 2.47 -6.18 20.90
N GLY A 29 3.77 -6.18 21.21
CA GLY A 29 4.81 -5.74 20.26
C GLY A 29 4.79 -6.56 18.97
N GLN A 30 4.75 -7.90 19.10
CA GLN A 30 4.64 -8.79 17.94
C GLN A 30 3.36 -8.56 17.13
N ALA A 31 2.23 -8.31 17.80
CA ALA A 31 0.97 -7.96 17.14
C ALA A 31 1.09 -6.62 16.39
N HIS A 32 1.75 -5.62 16.98
CA HIS A 32 2.00 -4.35 16.32
C HIS A 32 2.82 -4.52 15.04
N ASP A 33 3.90 -5.32 15.09
CA ASP A 33 4.74 -5.60 13.92
C ASP A 33 3.98 -6.34 12.81
N GLU A 34 3.18 -7.36 13.17
CA GLU A 34 2.35 -8.07 12.18
C GLU A 34 1.26 -7.18 11.57
N SER A 35 0.70 -6.23 12.34
CA SER A 35 -0.24 -5.25 11.81
C SER A 35 0.41 -4.33 10.78
N ARG A 36 1.66 -3.87 11.02
CA ARG A 36 2.38 -3.03 10.05
C ARG A 36 2.64 -3.80 8.76
N ARG A 37 3.15 -5.02 8.86
CA ARG A 37 3.40 -5.84 7.68
C ARG A 37 2.14 -6.21 6.91
N ALA A 38 1.02 -6.44 7.60
CA ALA A 38 -0.27 -6.69 6.94
C ALA A 38 -0.78 -5.44 6.20
N LEU A 39 -0.53 -4.24 6.73
CA LEU A 39 -0.83 -2.97 6.04
C LEU A 39 0.06 -2.76 4.82
N ASP A 40 1.34 -3.07 4.89
CA ASP A 40 2.26 -2.96 3.74
C ASP A 40 1.84 -3.92 2.62
N GLU A 41 1.49 -5.15 2.97
CA GLU A 41 1.02 -6.15 2.02
C GLU A 41 -0.38 -5.82 1.45
N LEU A 42 -1.23 -5.15 2.24
CA LEU A 42 -2.50 -4.59 1.76
C LEU A 42 -2.28 -3.39 0.83
N ARG A 43 -1.30 -2.53 1.12
CA ARG A 43 -0.90 -1.44 0.24
C ARG A 43 -0.41 -1.99 -1.10
N GLU A 44 0.49 -2.95 -1.09
CA GLU A 44 0.95 -3.69 -2.28
C GLU A 44 -0.21 -4.27 -3.13
N VAL A 45 -1.27 -4.76 -2.48
CA VAL A 45 -2.46 -5.28 -3.18
C VAL A 45 -3.34 -4.14 -3.68
N ALA A 46 -3.59 -3.12 -2.87
CA ALA A 46 -4.42 -1.97 -3.23
C ALA A 46 -3.81 -1.16 -4.38
N TRP A 47 -2.48 -1.07 -4.43
CA TRP A 47 -1.76 -0.46 -5.55
C TRP A 47 -1.88 -1.27 -6.85
N ARG A 48 -2.06 -2.59 -6.77
CA ARG A 48 -2.32 -3.48 -7.93
C ARG A 48 -3.78 -3.46 -8.40
N ILE A 49 -4.70 -2.85 -7.66
CA ILE A 49 -6.08 -2.66 -8.13
C ILE A 49 -6.08 -1.46 -9.07
N TYR A 50 -6.61 -1.68 -10.27
CA TYR A 50 -6.68 -0.68 -11.32
C TYR A 50 -7.23 0.66 -10.79
N PRO A 51 -6.52 1.78 -10.97
CA PRO A 51 -7.00 3.08 -10.52
C PRO A 51 -8.25 3.47 -11.30
N THR A 52 -9.41 3.55 -10.65
CA THR A 52 -10.63 4.09 -11.28
C THR A 52 -10.40 5.49 -11.83
N THR A 53 -9.51 6.26 -11.19
CA THR A 53 -9.06 7.59 -11.63
C THR A 53 -8.40 7.57 -13.01
N LEU A 54 -7.77 6.47 -13.44
CA LEU A 54 -7.20 6.36 -14.78
C LEU A 54 -8.29 6.29 -15.86
N ASP A 55 -9.41 5.61 -15.58
CA ASP A 55 -10.56 5.58 -16.48
C ASP A 55 -11.38 6.88 -16.43
N GLU A 56 -11.52 7.48 -15.25
CA GLU A 56 -12.40 8.63 -15.04
C GLU A 56 -11.74 9.97 -15.38
N ALA A 57 -10.43 10.10 -15.16
CA ALA A 57 -9.70 11.37 -15.22
C ALA A 57 -8.36 11.29 -15.98
N GLY A 58 -8.01 10.13 -16.55
CA GLY A 58 -6.82 9.93 -17.36
C GLY A 58 -5.53 9.78 -16.56
N LEU A 59 -4.44 9.54 -17.30
CA LEU A 59 -3.14 9.16 -16.73
C LEU A 59 -2.55 10.25 -15.83
N ARG A 60 -2.63 11.52 -16.21
CA ARG A 60 -2.09 12.61 -15.37
C ARG A 60 -2.69 12.61 -13.97
N ALA A 61 -4.02 12.60 -13.87
CA ALA A 61 -4.71 12.66 -12.59
C ALA A 61 -4.43 11.42 -11.73
N ALA A 62 -4.32 10.25 -12.38
CA ALA A 62 -3.91 9.02 -11.70
C ALA A 62 -2.49 9.12 -11.13
N LEU A 63 -1.54 9.70 -11.88
CA LEU A 63 -0.16 9.90 -11.42
C LEU A 63 -0.04 10.98 -10.32
N GLU A 64 -0.85 12.04 -10.37
CA GLU A 64 -0.91 13.05 -9.30
C GLU A 64 -1.40 12.43 -7.98
N THR A 65 -2.39 11.53 -8.05
CA THR A 65 -2.86 10.77 -6.88
C THR A 65 -1.77 9.88 -6.28
N VAL A 66 -0.90 9.32 -7.13
CA VAL A 66 0.27 8.55 -6.71
C VAL A 66 1.27 9.44 -5.97
N ALA A 67 1.55 10.63 -6.50
CA ALA A 67 2.45 11.59 -5.87
C ALA A 67 1.94 12.10 -4.51
N ASP A 68 0.65 12.42 -4.41
CA ASP A 68 0.02 12.90 -3.16
C ASP A 68 0.08 11.88 -2.01
N ARG A 69 0.16 10.58 -2.35
CA ARG A 69 0.20 9.48 -1.38
C ARG A 69 1.61 9.01 -1.04
N ALA A 70 2.62 9.49 -1.76
CA ALA A 70 4.01 9.10 -1.54
C ALA A 70 4.52 9.59 -0.17
N SER A 71 5.38 8.81 0.47
CA SER A 71 6.03 9.17 1.74
C SER A 71 7.17 10.16 1.57
N VAL A 72 7.59 10.43 0.34
CA VAL A 72 8.60 11.41 -0.05
C VAL A 72 7.98 12.41 -1.03
N PRO A 73 8.48 13.67 -1.11
CA PRO A 73 7.99 14.62 -2.09
C PRO A 73 8.19 14.10 -3.52
N VAL A 74 7.09 13.99 -4.29
CA VAL A 74 7.10 13.57 -5.70
C VAL A 74 6.47 14.67 -6.55
N GLY A 75 7.18 15.10 -7.60
CA GLY A 75 6.65 16.02 -8.61
C GLY A 75 6.22 15.27 -9.86
N VAL A 76 5.02 15.59 -10.38
CA VAL A 76 4.51 14.99 -11.63
C VAL A 76 4.61 16.02 -12.76
N VAL A 77 5.38 15.69 -13.78
CA VAL A 77 5.40 16.42 -15.06
C VAL A 77 4.90 15.46 -16.13
N CYS A 78 3.76 15.80 -16.70
CA CYS A 78 3.17 15.07 -17.81
C CYS A 78 3.05 16.05 -18.98
N GLU A 79 3.50 15.66 -20.16
CA GLU A 79 3.50 16.50 -21.38
C GLU A 79 2.79 15.81 -22.54
N LEU A 80 1.90 14.87 -22.21
CA LEU A 80 1.08 14.15 -23.18
C LEU A 80 0.10 15.12 -23.84
N THR A 81 0.11 15.15 -25.17
CA THR A 81 -0.82 15.94 -26.00
C THR A 81 -2.16 15.24 -26.22
N GLU A 82 -2.19 13.92 -26.08
CA GLU A 82 -3.38 13.08 -26.17
C GLU A 82 -3.27 11.92 -25.16
N GLU A 83 -4.40 11.34 -24.78
CA GLU A 83 -4.42 10.20 -23.88
C GLU A 83 -3.93 8.95 -24.64
N PRO A 84 -2.95 8.20 -24.09
CA PRO A 84 -2.49 6.98 -24.72
C PRO A 84 -3.58 5.91 -24.71
N GLU A 85 -3.41 4.88 -25.54
CA GLU A 85 -4.29 3.70 -25.48
C GLU A 85 -4.34 3.14 -24.06
N GLN A 86 -5.52 2.66 -23.63
CA GLN A 86 -5.76 2.23 -22.26
C GLN A 86 -4.71 1.23 -21.75
N ALA A 87 -4.29 0.30 -22.60
CA ALA A 87 -3.24 -0.67 -22.25
C ALA A 87 -1.90 0.01 -21.94
N VAL A 88 -1.50 1.02 -22.73
CA VAL A 88 -0.28 1.79 -22.52
C VAL A 88 -0.39 2.66 -21.26
N ALA A 89 -1.53 3.32 -21.07
CA ALA A 89 -1.81 4.13 -19.88
C ALA A 89 -1.70 3.29 -18.59
N THR A 90 -2.26 2.08 -18.63
CA THR A 90 -2.22 1.12 -17.52
C THR A 90 -0.79 0.71 -17.18
N VAL A 91 0.00 0.35 -18.20
CA VAL A 91 1.41 -0.04 -18.01
C VAL A 91 2.21 1.13 -17.45
N ALA A 92 2.05 2.34 -18.01
CA ALA A 92 2.73 3.53 -17.54
C ALA A 92 2.41 3.84 -16.08
N TYR A 93 1.13 3.76 -15.69
CA TYR A 93 0.70 3.93 -14.30
C TYR A 93 1.42 2.95 -13.36
N PHE A 94 1.39 1.65 -13.65
CA PHE A 94 2.02 0.65 -12.77
C PHE A 94 3.55 0.79 -12.72
N VAL A 95 4.19 1.18 -13.83
CA VAL A 95 5.64 1.43 -13.84
C VAL A 95 5.99 2.62 -12.94
N VAL A 96 5.24 3.71 -12.99
CA VAL A 96 5.48 4.87 -12.10
C VAL A 96 5.22 4.50 -10.65
N CYS A 97 4.16 3.75 -10.37
CA CYS A 97 3.86 3.23 -9.04
C CYS A 97 5.03 2.45 -8.43
N GLU A 98 5.60 1.55 -9.21
CA GLU A 98 6.75 0.73 -8.82
C GLU A 98 8.01 1.59 -8.65
N ALA A 99 8.23 2.57 -9.53
CA ALA A 99 9.37 3.49 -9.42
C ALA A 99 9.31 4.34 -8.13
N VAL A 100 8.12 4.85 -7.78
CA VAL A 100 7.91 5.59 -6.52
C VAL A 100 8.11 4.69 -5.31
N THR A 101 7.62 3.45 -5.36
CA THR A 101 7.81 2.47 -4.29
C THR A 101 9.30 2.17 -4.08
N ASN A 102 10.06 2.00 -5.16
CA ASN A 102 11.50 1.71 -5.09
C ASN A 102 12.36 2.90 -4.63
N ALA A 103 11.83 4.12 -4.67
CA ALA A 103 12.54 5.32 -4.23
C ALA A 103 12.47 5.55 -2.71
N VAL A 104 11.63 4.80 -2.00
CA VAL A 104 11.38 4.90 -0.54
C VAL A 104 12.03 3.73 0.19
#